data_AF-A0A078B3J7-F1
#
_entry.id   AF-A0A078B3J7-F1
#
_cell.length_a   1.000
_cell.length_b   1.000
_cell.length_c   1.000
_cell.angle_alpha   90.00
_cell.angle_beta   90.00
_cell.angle_gamma   90.00
#
_symmetry.space_group_name_H-M   'P 1'
#
loop_
_entity.id
_entity.type
_entity.pdbx_description
1 polymer ?
#
loop_
_entity_poly.entity_id
_entity_poly.type
_entity_poly.pdbx_seq_one_letter_code
_entity_poly.pdbx_strand_id
1 'polypeptide(L)'
;MAIEESTITIILLFVGSFLMIITLEPIYRDQLYEASVDLIIEIQSKTNQILIYFMETVSNLAIVTMFASMIVTYIFSKRSRAFYYTAAVCFNLYMMSIGKMAYHNPRPYMVSDAIQVFGCSKEFGHPSGHTFSSSAILLIIMWDICSSQSNKRIKSIIKVITVINILLIGFSRLHNGDHTLDQIFLGWEFGVWQACLFNYALKEPLMNHINRIITTKVSTSEFTRYCLISTLMFFGALVSIVQTYEYVEMTFKVPDDWRQRLDQKCHVPADDVMTFNSASFVQAGTFTIAYTGYIGSLFLGQYNIPVITHTLRKIILLVILALPGLGSSEYGLKQTEPYIALIFVTLLPCLYFGVVMYFLIDYISGDYFTYQVNHQPQNLEKSLIIQNHMISLQSQQNIQVYYGNMMV
;
A
#
# COMPACT_ATOMS: atom_id res chain seq x y z
N MET A 1 28.27 18.73 -7.85
CA MET A 1 28.83 18.07 -9.06
C MET A 1 28.68 16.55 -9.04
N ALA A 2 29.61 15.73 -8.51
CA ALA A 2 29.53 14.27 -8.70
C ALA A 2 28.24 13.58 -8.14
N ILE A 3 27.69 14.08 -7.02
CA ILE A 3 26.43 13.56 -6.44
C ILE A 3 25.19 14.02 -7.24
N GLU A 4 25.23 15.25 -7.79
CA GLU A 4 24.15 15.79 -8.62
C GLU A 4 24.10 15.12 -10.00
N GLU A 5 25.27 14.87 -10.60
CA GLU A 5 25.39 14.11 -11.86
C GLU A 5 24.85 12.68 -11.71
N SER A 6 25.14 12.03 -10.58
CA SER A 6 24.59 10.70 -10.26
C SER A 6 23.05 10.73 -10.13
N THR A 7 22.49 11.74 -9.47
CA THR A 7 21.03 11.87 -9.29
C THR A 7 20.31 12.11 -10.63
N ILE A 8 20.82 13.02 -11.46
CA ILE A 8 20.24 13.29 -12.79
C ILE A 8 20.28 12.03 -13.66
N THR A 9 21.40 11.30 -13.63
CA THR A 9 21.56 10.05 -14.38
C THR A 9 20.52 9.00 -13.96
N ILE A 10 20.29 8.83 -12.66
CA ILE A 10 19.26 7.91 -12.13
C ILE A 10 17.86 8.33 -12.62
N ILE A 11 17.52 9.62 -12.57
CA ILE A 11 16.23 10.12 -13.04
C ILE A 11 16.07 9.84 -14.55
N LEU A 12 17.07 10.18 -15.36
CA LEU A 12 17.04 9.95 -16.81
C LEU A 12 16.91 8.45 -17.15
N LEU A 13 17.56 7.57 -16.38
CA LEU A 13 17.46 6.13 -16.58
C LEU A 13 16.03 5.62 -16.32
N PHE A 14 15.39 6.03 -15.21
CA PHE A 14 14.05 5.57 -14.88
C PHE A 14 12.97 6.19 -15.76
N VAL A 15 13.11 7.46 -16.13
CA VAL A 15 12.22 8.11 -17.11
C VAL A 15 12.40 7.49 -18.49
N GLY A 16 13.64 7.30 -18.94
CA GLY A 16 13.95 6.70 -20.24
C GLY A 16 13.46 5.26 -20.35
N SER A 17 13.65 4.43 -19.32
CA SER A 17 13.12 3.06 -19.30
C SER A 17 11.59 3.00 -19.26
N PHE A 18 10.93 3.92 -18.54
CA PHE A 18 9.48 4.03 -18.56
C PHE A 18 8.95 4.38 -19.96
N LEU A 19 9.55 5.37 -20.61
CA LEU A 19 9.19 5.77 -21.98
C LEU A 19 9.46 4.63 -22.97
N MET A 20 10.56 3.88 -22.80
CA MET A 20 10.88 2.72 -23.61
C MET A 20 9.80 1.64 -23.49
N ILE A 21 9.35 1.32 -22.27
CA ILE A 21 8.25 0.35 -22.06
C ILE A 21 7.01 0.78 -22.85
N ILE A 22 6.56 2.03 -22.67
CA ILE A 22 5.37 2.56 -23.37
C ILE A 22 5.54 2.55 -24.89
N THR A 23 6.74 2.86 -25.39
CA THR A 23 7.00 2.96 -26.83
C THR A 23 7.08 1.58 -27.50
N LEU A 24 7.57 0.57 -26.79
CA LEU A 24 7.73 -0.78 -27.33
C LEU A 24 6.48 -1.65 -27.18
N GLU A 25 5.63 -1.36 -26.19
CA GLU A 25 4.43 -2.14 -25.91
C GLU A 25 3.51 -2.34 -27.15
N PRO A 26 3.26 -1.34 -28.03
CA PRO A 26 2.44 -1.53 -29.22
C PRO A 26 2.99 -2.56 -30.21
N ILE A 27 4.28 -2.89 -30.15
CA ILE A 27 4.91 -3.87 -31.06
C ILE A 27 4.39 -5.28 -30.78
N TYR A 28 4.07 -5.61 -29.52
CA TYR A 28 3.65 -6.95 -29.13
C TYR A 28 2.15 -7.05 -28.79
N ARG A 29 1.47 -5.91 -28.54
CA ARG A 29 0.11 -5.88 -27.99
C ARG A 29 -0.87 -6.77 -28.74
N ASP A 30 -1.11 -6.47 -30.02
CA ASP A 30 -2.18 -7.13 -30.78
C ASP A 30 -1.87 -8.61 -31.04
N GLN A 31 -0.61 -8.91 -31.38
CA GLN A 31 -0.15 -10.28 -31.65
C GLN A 31 -0.32 -11.19 -30.42
N LEU A 32 0.05 -10.68 -29.24
CA LEU A 32 -0.09 -11.43 -28.01
C LEU A 32 -1.54 -11.48 -27.52
N TYR A 33 -2.33 -10.44 -27.77
CA TYR A 33 -3.75 -10.44 -27.47
C TYR A 33 -4.48 -11.55 -28.24
N GLU A 34 -4.31 -11.61 -29.56
CA GLU A 34 -4.93 -12.61 -30.43
C GLU A 34 -4.49 -14.03 -30.04
N ALA A 35 -3.18 -14.25 -29.90
CA ALA A 35 -2.66 -15.56 -29.50
C ALA A 35 -3.17 -16.02 -28.12
N SER A 36 -3.50 -15.08 -27.23
CA SER A 36 -4.01 -15.41 -25.91
C SER A 36 -5.43 -15.95 -25.93
N VAL A 37 -6.28 -15.49 -26.86
CA VAL A 37 -7.69 -15.91 -26.91
C VAL A 37 -7.78 -17.42 -27.12
N ASP A 38 -7.08 -17.95 -28.13
CA ASP A 38 -7.05 -19.40 -28.41
C ASP A 38 -6.41 -20.20 -27.28
N LEU A 39 -5.32 -19.67 -26.71
CA LEU A 39 -4.60 -20.31 -25.61
C LEU A 39 -5.47 -20.40 -24.35
N ILE A 40 -6.24 -19.37 -24.02
CA ILE A 40 -7.17 -19.39 -22.88
C ILE A 40 -8.22 -20.48 -23.08
N ILE A 41 -8.82 -20.57 -24.27
CA ILE A 41 -9.82 -21.58 -24.59
C ILE A 41 -9.22 -23.00 -24.44
N GLU A 42 -8.00 -23.22 -24.95
CA GLU A 42 -7.31 -24.49 -24.82
C GLU A 42 -7.05 -24.85 -23.35
N ILE A 43 -6.55 -23.90 -22.56
CA ILE A 43 -6.29 -24.10 -21.12
C ILE A 43 -7.59 -24.47 -20.42
N GLN A 44 -8.66 -23.69 -20.62
CA GLN A 44 -9.95 -23.89 -19.95
C GLN A 44 -10.62 -25.21 -20.34
N SER A 45 -10.41 -25.70 -21.56
CA SER A 45 -10.92 -27.02 -22.00
C SER A 45 -10.36 -28.20 -21.18
N LYS A 46 -9.20 -28.01 -20.55
CA LYS A 46 -8.50 -29.02 -19.72
C LYS A 46 -8.60 -28.71 -18.22
N THR A 47 -9.29 -27.63 -17.85
CA THR A 47 -9.41 -27.18 -16.46
C THR A 47 -10.47 -27.98 -15.70
N ASN A 48 -10.25 -28.16 -14.39
CA ASN A 48 -11.21 -28.75 -13.47
C ASN A 48 -11.38 -27.85 -12.24
N GLN A 49 -12.38 -28.16 -11.40
CA GLN A 49 -12.74 -27.33 -10.25
C GLN A 49 -11.60 -27.13 -9.23
N ILE A 50 -10.76 -28.15 -9.01
CA ILE A 50 -9.62 -28.04 -8.08
C ILE A 50 -8.60 -27.04 -8.61
N LEU A 51 -8.31 -27.09 -9.92
CA LEU A 51 -7.39 -26.17 -10.56
C LEU A 51 -7.93 -24.73 -10.55
N ILE A 52 -9.24 -24.54 -10.74
CA ILE A 52 -9.90 -23.23 -10.63
C ILE A 52 -9.64 -22.64 -9.24
N TYR A 53 -10.01 -23.36 -8.17
CA TYR A 53 -9.82 -22.87 -6.81
C TYR A 53 -8.34 -22.59 -6.47
N PHE A 54 -7.44 -23.44 -6.96
CA PHE A 54 -6.01 -23.22 -6.79
C PHE A 54 -5.55 -21.92 -7.47
N MET A 55 -5.93 -21.72 -8.73
CA MET A 55 -5.52 -20.54 -9.51
C MET A 55 -6.14 -19.23 -8.99
N GLU A 56 -7.39 -19.26 -8.54
CA GLU A 56 -8.02 -18.13 -7.83
C GLU A 56 -7.26 -17.79 -6.55
N THR A 57 -6.90 -18.79 -5.74
CA THR A 57 -6.12 -18.58 -4.50
C THR A 57 -4.75 -17.99 -4.80
N VAL A 58 -4.05 -18.50 -5.80
CA VAL A 58 -2.78 -17.95 -6.28
C VAL A 58 -2.96 -16.50 -6.71
N SER A 59 -4.01 -16.19 -7.48
CA SER A 59 -4.29 -14.82 -7.91
C SER A 59 -4.46 -13.89 -6.71
N ASN A 60 -5.28 -14.28 -5.73
CA ASN A 60 -5.57 -13.47 -4.54
C ASN A 60 -4.32 -13.15 -3.71
N LEU A 61 -3.26 -13.95 -3.80
CA LEU A 61 -1.99 -13.68 -3.12
C LEU A 61 -1.38 -12.33 -3.52
N ALA A 62 -1.59 -11.87 -4.76
CA ALA A 62 -1.08 -10.58 -5.23
C ALA A 62 -1.66 -9.42 -4.39
N ILE A 63 -2.99 -9.38 -4.26
CA ILE A 63 -3.72 -8.33 -3.55
C ILE A 63 -3.39 -8.40 -2.05
N VAL A 64 -3.44 -9.61 -1.48
CA VAL A 64 -3.14 -9.82 -0.06
C VAL A 64 -1.72 -9.35 0.25
N THR A 65 -0.74 -9.74 -0.56
CA THR A 65 0.66 -9.35 -0.32
C THR A 65 0.86 -7.84 -0.42
N MET A 66 0.20 -7.19 -1.39
CA MET A 66 0.27 -5.73 -1.55
C MET A 66 -0.17 -5.01 -0.28
N PHE A 67 -1.39 -5.23 0.20
CA PHE A 67 -1.90 -4.56 1.39
C PHE A 67 -1.25 -5.06 2.69
N ALA A 68 -0.96 -6.36 2.79
CA ALA A 68 -0.28 -6.92 3.96
C ALA A 68 1.12 -6.32 4.13
N SER A 69 1.86 -6.04 3.05
CA SER A 69 3.18 -5.41 3.13
C SER A 69 3.11 -4.03 3.81
N MET A 70 2.08 -3.24 3.51
CA MET A 70 1.82 -1.94 4.14
C MET A 70 1.48 -2.09 5.63
N ILE A 71 0.54 -2.98 5.98
CA ILE A 71 0.08 -3.15 7.36
C ILE A 71 1.15 -3.80 8.25
N VAL A 72 1.82 -4.85 7.78
CA VAL A 72 2.86 -5.56 8.53
C VAL A 72 4.04 -4.63 8.80
N THR A 73 4.50 -3.87 7.80
CA THR A 73 5.61 -2.93 8.03
C THR A 73 5.20 -1.78 8.93
N TYR A 74 3.94 -1.33 8.86
CA TYR A 74 3.39 -0.34 9.78
C TYR A 74 3.41 -0.78 11.25
N ILE A 75 3.06 -2.04 11.52
CA ILE A 75 2.97 -2.59 12.87
C ILE A 75 4.37 -2.88 13.44
N PHE A 76 5.21 -3.55 12.65
CA PHE A 76 6.43 -4.20 13.13
C PHE A 76 7.75 -3.49 12.76
N SER A 77 7.72 -2.50 11.85
CA SER A 77 8.94 -1.78 11.41
C SER A 77 8.98 -0.34 11.91
N LYS A 78 10.13 0.32 11.69
CA LYS A 78 10.26 1.78 11.85
C LYS A 78 9.28 2.51 10.93
N ARG A 79 8.79 3.68 11.37
CA ARG A 79 7.85 4.51 10.58
C ARG A 79 8.36 4.86 9.18
N SER A 80 9.66 5.11 9.03
CA SER A 80 10.27 5.36 7.72
C SER A 80 10.12 4.18 6.75
N ARG A 81 10.34 2.95 7.23
CA ARG A 81 10.15 1.74 6.43
C ARG A 81 8.66 1.49 6.14
N ALA A 82 7.78 1.70 7.11
CA ALA A 82 6.34 1.61 6.91
C ALA A 82 5.85 2.58 5.81
N PHE A 83 6.32 3.84 5.86
CA PHE A 83 5.98 4.84 4.87
C PHE A 83 6.51 4.48 3.48
N TYR A 84 7.73 3.93 3.38
CA TYR A 84 8.28 3.43 2.11
C TYR A 84 7.36 2.40 1.44
N TYR A 85 6.86 1.40 2.19
CA TYR A 85 5.90 0.43 1.65
C TYR A 85 4.53 1.04 1.33
N THR A 86 4.06 1.98 2.15
CA THR A 86 2.81 2.73 1.88
C THR A 86 2.92 3.50 0.57
N ALA A 87 4.04 4.21 0.35
CA ALA A 87 4.31 4.93 -0.88
C ALA A 87 4.40 3.98 -2.08
N ALA A 88 5.01 2.80 -1.93
CA ALA A 88 5.09 1.79 -2.98
C ALA A 88 3.70 1.28 -3.40
N VAL A 89 2.84 0.96 -2.43
CA VAL A 89 1.46 0.51 -2.69
C VAL A 89 0.64 1.63 -3.33
N CYS A 90 0.70 2.85 -2.81
CA CYS A 90 -0.01 4.00 -3.35
C CYS A 90 0.41 4.34 -4.79
N PHE A 91 1.71 4.28 -5.06
CA PHE A 91 2.25 4.49 -6.40
C PHE A 91 1.82 3.38 -7.38
N ASN A 92 1.82 2.12 -6.91
CA ASN A 92 1.35 0.99 -7.73
C ASN A 92 -0.12 1.16 -8.14
N LEU A 93 -1.00 1.47 -7.18
CA LEU A 93 -2.42 1.69 -7.42
C LEU A 93 -2.65 2.88 -8.36
N TYR A 94 -1.96 4.00 -8.12
CA TYR A 94 -2.02 5.18 -8.99
C TYR A 94 -1.64 4.83 -10.45
N MET A 95 -0.47 4.23 -10.67
CA MET A 95 0.01 3.89 -12.01
C MET A 95 -0.89 2.86 -12.69
N MET A 96 -1.39 1.88 -11.94
CA MET A 96 -2.29 0.85 -12.44
C MET A 96 -3.62 1.45 -12.90
N SER A 97 -4.24 2.31 -12.09
CA SER A 97 -5.52 2.93 -12.44
C SER A 97 -5.40 3.87 -13.63
N ILE A 98 -4.34 4.71 -13.68
CA ILE A 98 -4.06 5.55 -14.86
C ILE A 98 -3.84 4.69 -16.10
N GLY A 99 -3.05 3.62 -16.00
CA GLY A 99 -2.82 2.70 -17.11
C GLY A 99 -4.13 2.10 -17.63
N LYS A 100 -4.96 1.55 -16.74
CA LYS A 100 -6.25 0.96 -17.13
C LYS A 100 -7.15 1.93 -17.90
N MET A 101 -7.24 3.17 -17.44
CA MET A 101 -8.02 4.20 -18.14
C MET A 101 -7.36 4.56 -19.48
N ALA A 102 -6.06 4.85 -19.48
CA ALA A 102 -5.34 5.31 -20.66
C ALA A 102 -5.26 4.28 -21.80
N TYR A 103 -5.13 2.98 -21.48
CA TYR A 103 -5.13 1.91 -22.47
C TYR A 103 -6.54 1.47 -22.86
N HIS A 104 -7.51 1.55 -21.94
CA HIS A 104 -8.92 1.21 -22.11
C HIS A 104 -9.20 -0.08 -22.90
N ASN A 105 -8.29 -1.06 -22.82
CA ASN A 105 -8.37 -2.31 -23.58
C ASN A 105 -9.33 -3.31 -22.89
N PRO A 106 -10.10 -4.09 -23.67
CA PRO A 106 -11.02 -5.07 -23.15
C PRO A 106 -10.31 -6.28 -22.56
N ARG A 107 -10.97 -6.93 -21.61
CA ARG A 107 -10.57 -8.26 -21.15
C ARG A 107 -11.00 -9.32 -22.17
N PRO A 108 -10.32 -10.47 -22.25
CA PRO A 108 -10.63 -11.46 -23.28
C PRO A 108 -12.07 -12.01 -23.18
N TYR A 109 -12.63 -12.15 -21.96
CA TYR A 109 -14.03 -12.56 -21.79
C TYR A 109 -15.06 -11.52 -22.24
N MET A 110 -14.65 -10.25 -22.41
CA MET A 110 -15.52 -9.16 -22.91
C MET A 110 -15.64 -9.17 -24.44
N VAL A 111 -14.75 -9.87 -25.14
CA VAL A 111 -14.74 -9.95 -26.62
C VAL A 111 -15.04 -11.35 -27.16
N SER A 112 -14.86 -12.39 -26.33
CA SER A 112 -15.10 -13.79 -26.72
C SER A 112 -16.07 -14.49 -25.77
N ASP A 113 -17.15 -15.04 -26.33
CA ASP A 113 -18.14 -15.83 -25.58
C ASP A 113 -17.61 -17.21 -25.18
N ALA A 114 -16.60 -17.73 -25.90
CA ALA A 114 -15.97 -19.01 -25.60
C ALA A 114 -15.14 -19.00 -24.30
N ILE A 115 -14.70 -17.82 -23.85
CA ILE A 115 -13.86 -17.67 -22.66
C ILE A 115 -14.73 -17.54 -21.41
N GLN A 116 -14.53 -18.44 -20.45
CA GLN A 116 -15.10 -18.32 -19.11
C GLN A 116 -14.25 -17.37 -18.26
N VAL A 117 -14.88 -16.68 -17.31
CA VAL A 117 -14.19 -15.82 -16.34
C VAL A 117 -14.28 -16.45 -14.96
N PHE A 118 -13.15 -16.61 -14.28
CA PHE A 118 -13.12 -17.11 -12.90
C PHE A 118 -12.80 -15.98 -11.90
N GLY A 119 -12.14 -14.89 -12.32
CA GLY A 119 -11.78 -13.77 -11.46
C GLY A 119 -12.36 -12.44 -11.94
N CYS A 120 -13.64 -12.20 -11.65
CA CYS A 120 -14.37 -11.03 -12.13
C CYS A 120 -13.78 -9.69 -11.67
N SER A 121 -13.69 -8.75 -12.61
CA SER A 121 -13.29 -7.37 -12.37
C SER A 121 -14.11 -6.42 -13.23
N LYS A 122 -14.48 -5.27 -12.66
CA LYS A 122 -15.29 -4.25 -13.34
C LYS A 122 -14.48 -3.33 -14.25
N GLU A 123 -13.16 -3.38 -14.21
CA GLU A 123 -12.26 -2.42 -14.87
C GLU A 123 -11.73 -2.94 -16.21
N PHE A 124 -11.11 -2.04 -17.01
CA PHE A 124 -10.33 -2.42 -18.18
C PHE A 124 -9.19 -3.41 -17.85
N GLY A 125 -8.73 -4.11 -18.89
CA GLY A 125 -7.79 -5.23 -18.77
C GLY A 125 -6.31 -4.84 -18.76
N HIS A 126 -5.92 -3.74 -19.40
CA HIS A 126 -4.53 -3.46 -19.71
C HIS A 126 -4.01 -2.25 -18.90
N PRO A 127 -2.93 -2.37 -18.10
CA PRO A 127 -2.21 -3.59 -17.75
C PRO A 127 -2.94 -4.45 -16.70
N SER A 128 -2.50 -5.71 -16.55
CA SER A 128 -3.01 -6.59 -15.51
C SER A 128 -2.52 -6.19 -14.12
N GLY A 129 -3.43 -5.68 -13.30
CA GLY A 129 -3.13 -5.21 -11.94
C GLY A 129 -2.48 -6.24 -11.03
N HIS A 130 -2.92 -7.50 -11.08
CA HIS A 130 -2.34 -8.57 -10.27
C HIS A 130 -0.87 -8.83 -10.61
N THR A 131 -0.54 -8.80 -11.90
CA THR A 131 0.84 -9.01 -12.36
C THR A 131 1.72 -7.82 -12.05
N PHE A 132 1.18 -6.60 -12.17
CA PHE A 132 1.87 -5.38 -11.77
C PHE A 132 2.14 -5.36 -10.26
N SER A 133 1.11 -5.47 -9.43
CA SER A 133 1.27 -5.43 -7.97
C SER A 133 2.15 -6.57 -7.45
N SER A 134 1.99 -7.79 -7.97
CA SER A 134 2.83 -8.93 -7.53
C SER A 134 4.30 -8.74 -7.89
N SER A 135 4.61 -8.37 -9.14
CA SER A 135 6.01 -8.15 -9.54
C SER A 135 6.63 -6.96 -8.81
N ALA A 136 5.91 -5.84 -8.66
CA ALA A 136 6.38 -4.69 -7.89
C ALA A 136 6.67 -5.03 -6.43
N ILE A 137 5.65 -5.52 -5.70
CA ILE A 137 5.73 -5.66 -4.25
C ILE A 137 6.57 -6.87 -3.84
N LEU A 138 6.47 -8.01 -4.54
CA LEU A 138 7.27 -9.19 -4.20
C LEU A 138 8.77 -8.94 -4.45
N LEU A 139 9.15 -8.21 -5.50
CA LEU A 139 10.55 -7.84 -5.74
C LEU A 139 11.07 -6.87 -4.68
N ILE A 140 10.26 -5.87 -4.29
CA ILE A 140 10.61 -4.97 -3.18
C ILE A 140 10.85 -5.76 -1.89
N ILE A 141 9.92 -6.65 -1.51
CA ILE A 141 10.06 -7.50 -0.32
C ILE A 141 11.30 -8.39 -0.43
N MET A 142 11.51 -9.02 -1.58
CA MET A 142 12.65 -9.91 -1.85
C MET A 142 13.98 -9.19 -1.66
N TRP A 143 14.17 -8.02 -2.27
CA TRP A 143 15.41 -7.24 -2.11
C TRP A 143 15.60 -6.74 -0.69
N ASP A 144 14.52 -6.33 -0.04
CA ASP A 144 14.55 -5.85 1.32
C ASP A 144 14.98 -6.94 2.31
N ILE A 145 14.42 -8.15 2.21
CA ILE A 145 14.83 -9.32 3.01
C ILE A 145 16.26 -9.78 2.64
N CYS A 146 16.60 -9.81 1.35
CA CYS A 146 17.91 -10.25 0.89
C CYS A 146 19.04 -9.29 1.32
N SER A 147 18.74 -8.02 1.58
CA SER A 147 19.73 -7.04 2.03
C SER A 147 20.26 -7.33 3.44
N SER A 148 19.41 -7.84 4.34
CA SER A 148 19.78 -8.18 5.72
C SER A 148 20.15 -9.64 5.94
N GLN A 149 19.80 -10.53 5.00
CA GLN A 149 20.18 -11.94 5.09
C GLN A 149 21.68 -12.12 4.84
N SER A 150 22.38 -12.97 5.59
CA SER A 150 23.80 -13.31 5.35
C SER A 150 23.96 -14.64 4.60
N ASN A 151 23.04 -15.57 4.80
CA ASN A 151 23.10 -16.90 4.20
C ASN A 151 22.74 -16.88 2.71
N LYS A 152 23.74 -17.13 1.85
CA LYS A 152 23.58 -17.15 0.38
C LYS A 152 22.54 -18.17 -0.09
N ARG A 153 22.43 -19.35 0.54
CA ARG A 153 21.44 -20.37 0.18
C ARG A 153 20.02 -19.87 0.44
N ILE A 154 19.78 -19.23 1.59
CA ILE A 154 18.48 -18.64 1.92
C ILE A 154 18.13 -17.52 0.93
N LYS A 155 19.08 -16.65 0.58
CA LYS A 155 18.84 -15.62 -0.47
C LYS A 155 18.42 -16.24 -1.79
N SER A 156 19.10 -17.29 -2.24
CA SER A 156 18.75 -17.98 -3.50
C SER A 156 17.35 -18.59 -3.43
N ILE A 157 16.99 -19.22 -2.32
CA ILE A 157 15.65 -19.78 -2.12
C ILE A 157 14.58 -18.68 -2.19
N ILE A 158 14.78 -17.56 -1.49
CA ILE A 158 13.84 -16.42 -1.51
C ILE A 158 13.66 -15.90 -2.94
N LYS A 159 14.76 -15.68 -3.67
CA LYS A 159 14.70 -15.21 -5.08
C LYS A 159 13.92 -16.16 -5.97
N VAL A 160 14.18 -17.48 -5.87
CA VAL A 160 13.50 -18.49 -6.68
C VAL A 160 12.00 -18.52 -6.35
N ILE A 161 11.64 -18.53 -5.06
CA ILE A 161 10.24 -18.49 -4.62
C ILE A 161 9.54 -17.23 -5.14
N THR A 162 10.18 -16.07 -5.04
CA THR A 162 9.64 -14.80 -5.55
C THR A 162 9.35 -14.87 -7.05
N VAL A 163 10.31 -15.32 -7.86
CA VAL A 163 10.13 -15.44 -9.31
C VAL A 163 9.03 -16.44 -9.65
N ILE A 164 8.99 -17.60 -9.00
CA ILE A 164 7.92 -18.59 -9.20
C ILE A 164 6.55 -17.99 -8.89
N ASN A 165 6.41 -17.24 -7.79
CA ASN A 165 5.13 -16.61 -7.44
C ASN A 165 4.70 -15.57 -8.48
N ILE A 166 5.61 -14.72 -8.96
CA ILE A 166 5.31 -13.70 -9.98
C ILE A 166 4.81 -14.37 -11.27
N LEU A 167 5.48 -15.43 -11.71
CA LEU A 167 5.10 -16.17 -12.91
C LEU A 167 3.78 -16.93 -12.72
N LEU A 168 3.60 -17.58 -11.57
CA LEU A 168 2.40 -18.35 -11.25
C LEU A 168 1.16 -17.44 -11.12
N ILE A 169 1.33 -16.24 -10.56
CA ILE A 169 0.27 -15.21 -10.53
C ILE A 169 -0.07 -14.75 -11.96
N GLY A 170 0.91 -14.49 -12.83
CA GLY A 170 0.61 -14.16 -14.22
C GLY A 170 -0.13 -15.29 -14.94
N PHE A 171 0.32 -16.53 -14.76
CA PHE A 171 -0.35 -17.69 -15.34
C PHE A 171 -1.78 -17.87 -14.81
N SER A 172 -2.04 -17.61 -13.53
CA SER A 172 -3.40 -17.69 -13.00
C SER A 172 -4.34 -16.67 -13.62
N ARG A 173 -3.87 -15.47 -14.00
CA ARG A 173 -4.67 -14.47 -14.72
C ARG A 173 -5.06 -14.92 -16.12
N LEU A 174 -4.14 -15.58 -16.82
CA LEU A 174 -4.39 -16.18 -18.13
C LEU A 174 -5.39 -17.34 -18.02
N HIS A 175 -5.11 -18.28 -17.11
CA HIS A 175 -5.98 -19.44 -16.85
C HIS A 175 -7.42 -19.03 -16.51
N ASN A 176 -7.57 -18.01 -15.66
CA ASN A 176 -8.88 -17.54 -15.22
C ASN A 176 -9.66 -16.79 -16.30
N GLY A 177 -9.08 -16.58 -17.49
CA GLY A 177 -9.68 -15.82 -18.57
C GLY A 177 -9.78 -14.32 -18.25
N ASP A 178 -9.05 -13.83 -17.25
CA ASP A 178 -9.20 -12.46 -16.77
C ASP A 178 -8.35 -11.48 -17.58
N HIS A 179 -7.23 -11.95 -18.14
CA HIS A 179 -6.25 -11.16 -18.87
C HIS A 179 -5.57 -11.98 -19.98
N THR A 180 -5.20 -11.28 -21.04
CA THR A 180 -4.34 -11.79 -22.12
C THR A 180 -2.85 -11.59 -21.79
N LEU A 181 -1.96 -12.22 -22.57
CA LEU A 181 -0.51 -12.18 -22.39
C LEU A 181 0.07 -10.77 -22.53
N ASP A 182 -0.39 -9.94 -23.46
CA ASP A 182 0.04 -8.53 -23.57
C ASP A 182 -0.23 -7.76 -22.26
N GLN A 183 -1.41 -7.96 -21.67
CA GLN A 183 -1.81 -7.31 -20.41
C GLN A 183 -0.95 -7.78 -19.23
N ILE A 184 -0.59 -9.08 -19.23
CA ILE A 184 0.30 -9.69 -18.23
C ILE A 184 1.74 -9.17 -18.39
N PHE A 185 2.24 -9.09 -19.62
CA PHE A 185 3.59 -8.61 -19.90
C PHE A 185 3.77 -7.15 -19.51
N LEU A 186 2.87 -6.26 -19.93
CA LEU A 186 2.98 -4.86 -19.53
C LEU A 186 2.91 -4.71 -18.00
N GLY A 187 2.08 -5.52 -17.34
CA GLY A 187 2.01 -5.53 -15.87
C GLY A 187 3.35 -5.94 -15.24
N TRP A 188 4.03 -6.99 -15.74
CA TRP A 188 5.37 -7.34 -15.28
C TRP A 188 6.40 -6.25 -15.58
N GLU A 189 6.37 -5.64 -16.77
CA GLU A 189 7.30 -4.56 -17.15
C GLU A 189 7.18 -3.37 -16.19
N PHE A 190 5.95 -2.89 -15.94
CA PHE A 190 5.70 -1.82 -14.99
C PHE A 190 6.05 -2.20 -13.55
N GLY A 191 5.81 -3.44 -13.13
CA GLY A 191 6.13 -3.85 -11.78
C GLY A 191 7.62 -4.03 -11.52
N VAL A 192 8.36 -4.60 -12.48
CA VAL A 192 9.83 -4.64 -12.42
C VAL A 192 10.40 -3.22 -12.43
N TRP A 193 9.89 -2.34 -13.31
CA TRP A 193 10.29 -0.94 -13.37
C TRP A 193 10.06 -0.23 -12.03
N GLN A 194 8.86 -0.35 -11.47
CA GLN A 194 8.52 0.23 -10.17
C GLN A 194 9.43 -0.32 -9.07
N ALA A 195 9.63 -1.64 -9.01
CA ALA A 195 10.47 -2.25 -7.99
C ALA A 195 11.90 -1.71 -8.07
N CYS A 196 12.46 -1.59 -9.27
CA CYS A 196 13.78 -1.02 -9.49
C CYS A 196 13.84 0.45 -9.06
N LEU A 197 12.84 1.26 -9.43
CA LEU A 197 12.74 2.67 -9.03
C LEU A 197 12.74 2.79 -7.51
N PHE A 198 11.88 2.01 -6.84
CA PHE A 198 11.75 2.06 -5.39
C PHE A 198 13.02 1.57 -4.68
N ASN A 199 13.64 0.49 -5.15
CA ASN A 199 14.80 -0.08 -4.49
C ASN A 199 16.08 0.74 -4.74
N TYR A 200 16.32 1.20 -5.96
CA TYR A 200 17.60 1.82 -6.33
C TYR A 200 17.59 3.35 -6.26
N ALA A 201 16.45 4.01 -6.47
CA ALA A 201 16.36 5.47 -6.43
C ALA A 201 15.70 5.99 -5.15
N LEU A 202 14.65 5.35 -4.65
CA LEU A 202 13.80 5.94 -3.60
C LEU A 202 14.05 5.41 -2.19
N LYS A 203 14.51 4.17 -2.01
CA LYS A 203 14.56 3.49 -0.70
C LYS A 203 15.29 4.31 0.36
N GLU A 204 16.59 4.53 0.18
CA GLU A 204 17.41 5.24 1.16
C GLU A 204 17.03 6.72 1.28
N PRO A 205 16.86 7.50 0.18
CA PRO A 205 16.48 8.91 0.29
C PRO A 205 15.15 9.11 1.00
N LEU A 206 14.13 8.31 0.66
CA LEU A 206 12.81 8.41 1.27
C LEU A 206 12.86 8.01 2.75
N MET A 207 13.47 6.87 3.08
CA MET A 207 13.52 6.40 4.46
C MET A 207 14.31 7.38 5.36
N ASN A 208 15.40 7.95 4.87
CA ASN A 208 16.20 8.93 5.61
C ASN A 208 15.44 10.25 5.79
N HIS A 209 14.74 10.72 4.75
CA HIS A 209 13.91 11.93 4.84
C HIS A 209 12.77 11.76 5.84
N ILE A 210 12.01 10.66 5.74
CA ILE A 210 10.91 10.38 6.68
C ILE A 210 11.42 10.24 8.11
N ASN A 211 12.55 9.55 8.30
CA ASN A 211 13.15 9.45 9.63
C ASN A 211 13.51 10.84 10.17
N ARG A 212 14.17 11.69 9.37
CA ARG A 212 14.55 13.04 9.78
C ARG A 212 13.36 13.90 10.20
N ILE A 213 12.30 13.95 9.38
CA ILE A 213 11.14 14.80 9.67
C ILE A 213 10.33 14.32 10.87
N ILE A 214 10.41 13.04 11.22
CA ILE A 214 9.74 12.49 12.41
C ILE A 214 10.59 12.72 13.67
N THR A 215 11.91 12.54 13.59
CA THR A 215 12.79 12.59 14.77
C THR A 215 13.26 14.00 15.12
N THR A 216 13.24 14.92 14.18
CA THR A 216 13.83 16.24 14.34
C THR A 216 12.84 17.31 13.89
N LYS A 217 12.57 18.26 14.78
CA LYS A 217 11.77 19.43 14.45
C LYS A 217 12.46 20.22 13.34
N VAL A 218 11.80 20.32 12.19
CA VAL A 218 12.27 21.09 11.05
C VAL A 218 12.04 22.58 11.26
N SER A 219 12.78 23.43 10.56
CA SER A 219 12.54 24.87 10.59
C SER A 219 11.16 25.22 9.98
N THR A 220 10.59 26.37 10.35
CA THR A 220 9.30 26.82 9.80
C THR A 220 9.33 26.91 8.26
N SER A 221 10.44 27.42 7.70
CA SER A 221 10.62 27.50 6.25
C SER A 221 10.63 26.13 5.59
N GLU A 222 11.33 25.15 6.18
CA GLU A 222 11.34 23.78 5.68
C GLU A 222 9.97 23.11 5.78
N PHE A 223 9.27 23.29 6.91
CA PHE A 223 7.92 22.77 7.10
C PHE A 223 6.97 23.28 6.01
N THR A 224 6.93 24.60 5.80
CA THR A 224 6.11 25.22 4.75
C THR A 224 6.48 24.69 3.37
N ARG A 225 7.78 24.57 3.06
CA ARG A 225 8.25 24.03 1.78
C ARG A 225 7.82 22.58 1.59
N TYR A 226 7.96 21.72 2.59
CA TYR A 226 7.58 20.31 2.49
C TYR A 226 6.08 20.13 2.34
N CYS A 227 5.26 20.91 3.05
CA CYS A 227 3.81 20.93 2.86
C CYS A 227 3.44 21.42 1.46
N LEU A 228 4.03 22.52 1.00
CA LEU A 228 3.74 23.06 -0.34
C LEU A 228 4.07 22.04 -1.44
N ILE A 229 5.27 21.45 -1.40
CA ILE A 229 5.68 20.46 -2.40
C ILE A 229 4.77 19.24 -2.38
N SER A 230 4.47 18.66 -1.21
CA SER A 230 3.61 17.48 -1.14
C SER A 230 2.17 17.77 -1.56
N THR A 231 1.63 18.94 -1.22
CA THR A 231 0.30 19.39 -1.67
C THR A 231 0.26 19.63 -3.17
N LEU A 232 1.30 20.25 -3.76
CA LEU A 232 1.39 20.41 -5.22
C LEU A 232 1.50 19.07 -5.95
N MET A 233 2.28 18.12 -5.41
CA MET A 233 2.34 16.76 -5.95
C MET A 233 0.99 16.04 -5.87
N PHE A 234 0.28 16.20 -4.75
CA PHE A 234 -1.06 15.64 -4.57
C PHE A 234 -2.06 16.19 -5.61
N PHE A 235 -2.13 17.52 -5.77
CA PHE A 235 -3.02 18.11 -6.76
C PHE A 235 -2.58 17.81 -8.19
N GLY A 236 -1.28 17.73 -8.48
CA GLY A 236 -0.79 17.30 -9.79
C GLY A 236 -1.24 15.88 -10.14
N ALA A 237 -1.14 14.94 -9.20
CA ALA A 237 -1.63 13.57 -9.38
C ALA A 237 -3.17 13.51 -9.45
N LEU A 238 -3.89 14.34 -8.71
CA LEU A 238 -5.35 14.40 -8.80
C LEU A 238 -5.79 14.95 -10.18
N VAL A 239 -5.13 15.99 -10.67
CA VAL A 239 -5.38 16.56 -11.99
C VAL A 239 -5.10 15.55 -13.09
N SER A 240 -4.00 14.79 -13.03
CA SER A 240 -3.73 13.75 -14.04
C SER A 240 -4.78 12.64 -14.04
N ILE A 241 -5.29 12.23 -12.87
CA ILE A 241 -6.39 11.25 -12.77
C ILE A 241 -7.65 11.80 -13.44
N VAL A 242 -8.07 13.01 -13.09
CA VAL A 242 -9.28 13.63 -13.64
C VAL A 242 -9.15 13.86 -15.14
N GLN A 243 -8.01 14.36 -15.61
CA GLN A 243 -7.75 14.57 -17.04
C GLN A 243 -7.77 13.25 -17.82
N THR A 244 -7.19 12.18 -17.27
CA THR A 244 -7.20 10.86 -17.93
C THR A 244 -8.64 10.34 -18.02
N TYR A 245 -9.40 10.41 -16.93
CA TYR A 245 -10.79 9.98 -16.90
C TYR A 245 -11.64 10.74 -17.92
N GLU A 246 -11.59 12.08 -17.90
CA GLU A 246 -12.36 12.94 -18.82
C GLU A 246 -11.97 12.71 -20.27
N TYR A 247 -10.68 12.61 -20.56
CA TYR A 247 -10.21 12.33 -21.91
C TYR A 247 -10.79 11.01 -22.45
N VAL A 248 -10.81 9.96 -21.64
CA VAL A 248 -11.33 8.65 -22.04
C VAL A 248 -12.85 8.69 -22.19
N GLU A 249 -13.59 9.33 -21.28
CA GLU A 249 -15.04 9.51 -21.42
C GLU A 249 -15.41 10.28 -22.69
N MET A 250 -14.61 11.28 -23.07
CA MET A 250 -14.85 12.08 -24.27
C MET A 250 -14.51 11.36 -25.58
N THR A 251 -13.53 10.45 -25.56
CA THR A 251 -12.95 9.87 -26.79
C THR A 251 -13.35 8.42 -27.03
N PHE A 252 -13.78 7.70 -25.99
CA PHE A 252 -14.05 6.28 -26.07
C PHE A 252 -15.40 5.92 -25.44
N LYS A 253 -16.32 5.44 -26.28
CA LYS A 253 -17.58 4.85 -25.80
C LYS A 253 -17.39 3.34 -25.63
N VAL A 254 -17.52 2.86 -24.40
CA VAL A 254 -17.49 1.42 -24.10
C VAL A 254 -18.56 0.69 -24.92
N PRO A 255 -18.20 -0.31 -25.73
CA PRO A 255 -19.15 -1.12 -26.50
C PRO A 255 -20.22 -1.81 -25.62
N ASP A 256 -21.46 -1.85 -26.10
CA ASP A 256 -22.58 -2.42 -25.34
C ASP A 256 -22.43 -3.94 -25.14
N ASP A 257 -21.77 -4.64 -26.06
CA ASP A 257 -21.48 -6.07 -25.94
C ASP A 257 -20.50 -6.36 -24.79
N TRP A 258 -19.53 -5.47 -24.52
CA TRP A 258 -18.64 -5.61 -23.37
C TRP A 258 -19.41 -5.49 -22.06
N ARG A 259 -20.36 -4.54 -21.99
CA ARG A 259 -21.24 -4.36 -20.80
C ARG A 259 -22.13 -5.58 -20.60
N GLN A 260 -22.76 -6.08 -21.65
CA GLN A 260 -23.64 -7.25 -21.58
C GLN A 260 -22.87 -8.51 -21.15
N ARG A 261 -21.67 -8.74 -21.68
CA ARG A 261 -20.85 -9.90 -21.26
C ARG A 261 -20.34 -9.76 -19.83
N LEU A 262 -20.02 -8.54 -19.39
CA LEU A 262 -19.68 -8.29 -17.99
C LEU A 262 -20.87 -8.64 -17.07
N ASP A 263 -22.08 -8.26 -17.46
CA ASP A 263 -23.29 -8.63 -16.71
C ASP A 263 -23.52 -10.14 -16.67
N GLN A 264 -23.53 -10.79 -17.84
CA GLN A 264 -23.78 -12.23 -17.94
C GLN A 264 -22.74 -13.08 -17.21
N LYS A 265 -21.47 -12.70 -17.27
CA LYS A 265 -20.36 -13.51 -16.74
C LYS A 265 -19.97 -13.14 -15.32
N CYS A 266 -20.17 -11.87 -14.91
CA CYS A 266 -19.76 -11.36 -13.60
C CYS A 266 -20.89 -10.86 -12.71
N HIS A 267 -22.14 -10.95 -13.16
CA HIS A 267 -23.32 -10.49 -12.42
C HIS A 267 -23.22 -9.00 -12.02
N VAL A 268 -22.60 -8.20 -12.89
CA VAL A 268 -22.47 -6.75 -12.74
C VAL A 268 -23.46 -6.08 -13.70
N PRO A 269 -24.54 -5.45 -13.21
CA PRO A 269 -25.59 -4.91 -14.07
C PRO A 269 -25.03 -4.10 -15.24
N ALA A 270 -25.55 -4.33 -16.45
CA ALA A 270 -25.04 -3.65 -17.65
C ALA A 270 -25.17 -2.12 -17.61
N ASP A 271 -26.13 -1.61 -16.80
CA ASP A 271 -26.37 -0.19 -16.53
C ASP A 271 -25.56 0.35 -15.32
N ASP A 272 -24.70 -0.46 -14.70
CA ASP A 272 -23.81 -0.03 -13.61
C ASP A 272 -22.78 0.98 -14.13
N VAL A 273 -22.93 2.23 -13.67
CA VAL A 273 -22.04 3.35 -14.00
C VAL A 273 -20.65 3.21 -13.36
N MET A 274 -20.47 2.35 -12.36
CA MET A 274 -19.20 2.11 -11.67
C MET A 274 -18.41 0.96 -12.30
N THR A 275 -18.32 0.99 -13.64
CA THR A 275 -17.61 0.02 -14.46
C THR A 275 -16.58 0.71 -15.36
N PHE A 276 -15.63 -0.05 -15.89
CA PHE A 276 -14.59 0.38 -16.82
C PHE A 276 -13.80 1.58 -16.31
N ASN A 277 -13.97 2.74 -16.95
CA ASN A 277 -13.25 3.98 -16.66
C ASN A 277 -13.57 4.49 -15.24
N SER A 278 -14.85 4.56 -14.87
CA SER A 278 -15.30 5.00 -13.54
C SER A 278 -14.73 4.16 -12.40
N ALA A 279 -14.65 2.84 -12.59
CA ALA A 279 -14.11 1.94 -11.57
C ALA A 279 -12.63 2.24 -11.28
N SER A 280 -11.83 2.42 -12.34
CA SER A 280 -10.41 2.78 -12.20
C SER A 280 -10.22 4.22 -11.72
N PHE A 281 -11.08 5.15 -12.13
CA PHE A 281 -11.07 6.53 -11.65
C PHE A 281 -11.25 6.61 -10.14
N VAL A 282 -12.24 5.91 -9.59
CA VAL A 282 -12.50 5.85 -8.14
C VAL A 282 -11.30 5.21 -7.43
N GLN A 283 -10.82 4.06 -7.90
CA GLN A 283 -9.69 3.35 -7.30
C GLN A 283 -8.41 4.21 -7.26
N ALA A 284 -8.17 5.02 -8.29
CA ALA A 284 -7.00 5.87 -8.41
C ALA A 284 -6.80 6.77 -7.20
N GLY A 285 -7.89 7.20 -6.53
CA GLY A 285 -7.86 8.04 -5.34
C GLY A 285 -7.11 7.44 -4.14
N THR A 286 -6.78 6.14 -4.15
CA THR A 286 -6.12 5.47 -3.01
C THR A 286 -4.72 6.00 -2.73
N PHE A 287 -4.07 6.62 -3.74
CA PHE A 287 -2.76 7.27 -3.57
C PHE A 287 -2.73 8.33 -2.45
N THR A 288 -3.90 8.86 -2.10
CA THR A 288 -4.10 9.87 -1.07
C THR A 288 -3.62 9.44 0.32
N ILE A 289 -3.57 8.13 0.60
CA ILE A 289 -3.01 7.59 1.85
C ILE A 289 -1.55 8.05 2.03
N ALA A 290 -0.75 8.04 0.95
CA ALA A 290 0.64 8.49 1.02
C ALA A 290 0.76 9.99 1.26
N TYR A 291 -0.14 10.80 0.70
CA TYR A 291 -0.16 12.24 0.91
C TYR A 291 -0.43 12.60 2.38
N THR A 292 -1.53 12.11 2.97
CA THR A 292 -1.82 12.40 4.39
C THR A 292 -0.90 11.65 5.32
N GLY A 293 -0.38 10.49 4.92
CA GLY A 293 0.67 9.80 5.66
C GLY A 293 1.95 10.64 5.79
N TYR A 294 2.32 11.36 4.73
CA TYR A 294 3.47 12.25 4.72
C TYR A 294 3.23 13.50 5.57
N ILE A 295 2.07 14.15 5.39
CA ILE A 295 1.66 15.31 6.19
C ILE A 295 1.60 14.94 7.68
N GLY A 296 1.01 13.80 8.03
CA GLY A 296 0.97 13.29 9.40
C GLY A 296 2.37 13.10 9.98
N SER A 297 3.28 12.51 9.22
CA SER A 297 4.68 12.32 9.62
C SER A 297 5.42 13.65 9.87
N LEU A 298 5.13 14.70 9.08
CA LEU A 298 5.66 16.06 9.33
C LEU A 298 5.13 16.63 10.64
N PHE A 299 3.83 16.48 10.91
CA PHE A 299 3.22 16.99 12.14
C PHE A 299 3.72 16.25 13.39
N LEU A 300 4.00 14.94 13.30
CA LEU A 300 4.60 14.20 14.40
C LEU A 300 5.91 14.82 14.88
N GLY A 301 6.85 15.10 13.98
CA GLY A 301 8.12 15.74 14.36
C GLY A 301 7.96 17.21 14.75
N GLN A 302 7.04 17.93 14.13
CA GLN A 302 6.78 19.34 14.46
C GLN A 302 6.28 19.52 15.90
N TYR A 303 5.42 18.61 16.36
CA TYR A 303 4.89 18.59 17.72
C TYR A 303 5.69 17.72 18.70
N ASN A 304 6.80 17.11 18.25
CA ASN A 304 7.64 16.21 19.05
C ASN A 304 6.83 15.07 19.70
N ILE A 305 5.88 14.50 18.95
CA ILE A 305 5.03 13.40 19.42
C ILE A 305 5.84 12.10 19.35
N PRO A 306 5.97 11.35 20.46
CA PRO A 306 6.71 10.09 20.46
C PRO A 306 5.99 9.02 19.65
N VAL A 307 6.73 8.32 18.79
CA VAL A 307 6.19 7.20 18.01
C VAL A 307 5.92 6.00 18.91
N ILE A 308 4.72 5.42 18.82
CA ILE A 308 4.33 4.26 19.60
C ILE A 308 5.17 3.02 19.24
N THR A 309 5.75 2.39 20.25
CA THR A 309 6.55 1.16 20.09
C THR A 309 5.74 -0.10 20.38
N HIS A 310 4.78 -0.04 21.32
CA HIS A 310 3.96 -1.18 21.75
C HIS A 310 3.04 -1.74 20.64
N THR A 311 3.36 -2.94 20.16
CA THR A 311 2.67 -3.62 19.06
C THR A 311 1.18 -3.86 19.31
N LEU A 312 0.80 -4.39 20.48
CA LEU A 312 -0.60 -4.70 20.76
C LEU A 312 -1.46 -3.43 20.77
N ARG A 313 -0.95 -2.36 21.38
CA ARG A 313 -1.63 -1.06 21.42
C ARG A 313 -1.75 -0.44 20.02
N LYS A 314 -0.72 -0.56 19.17
CA LYS A 314 -0.79 -0.18 17.75
C LYS A 314 -1.93 -0.90 17.02
N ILE A 315 -2.04 -2.21 17.21
CA ILE A 315 -3.08 -3.03 16.56
C ILE A 315 -4.47 -2.60 17.04
N ILE A 316 -4.67 -2.49 18.36
CA ILE A 316 -5.97 -2.10 18.93
C ILE A 316 -6.38 -0.73 18.41
N LEU A 317 -5.49 0.27 18.46
CA LEU A 317 -5.79 1.61 17.98
C LEU A 317 -6.02 1.64 16.46
N LEU A 318 -5.25 0.89 15.68
CA LEU A 318 -5.46 0.79 14.24
C LEU A 318 -6.83 0.20 13.90
N VAL A 319 -7.24 -0.88 14.56
CA VAL A 319 -8.55 -1.49 14.33
C VAL A 319 -9.66 -0.50 14.71
N ILE A 320 -9.63 0.06 15.93
CA ILE A 320 -10.68 0.97 16.41
C ILE A 320 -10.80 2.22 15.53
N LEU A 321 -9.67 2.83 15.18
CA LEU A 321 -9.64 4.07 14.41
C LEU A 321 -9.78 3.84 12.90
N ALA A 322 -9.64 2.62 12.37
CA ALA A 322 -9.91 2.35 10.96
C ALA A 322 -11.40 2.14 10.67
N LEU A 323 -12.20 1.73 11.67
CA LEU A 323 -13.64 1.42 11.50
C LEU A 323 -14.46 2.54 10.84
N PRO A 324 -14.30 3.84 11.18
CA PRO A 324 -15.05 4.91 10.52
C PRO A 324 -14.75 5.01 9.01
N GLY A 325 -13.51 4.74 8.60
CA GLY A 325 -13.10 4.76 7.20
C GLY A 325 -13.63 3.57 6.38
N LEU A 326 -13.86 2.43 7.04
CA LEU A 326 -14.49 1.26 6.41
C LEU A 326 -15.99 1.51 6.19
N GLY A 327 -16.68 2.10 7.17
CA GLY A 327 -18.11 2.41 7.08
C GLY A 327 -18.45 3.36 5.92
N SER A 328 -17.61 4.36 5.63
CA SER A 328 -17.80 5.26 4.48
C SER A 328 -17.82 4.59 3.11
N SER A 329 -17.19 3.42 2.96
CA SER A 329 -17.22 2.65 1.70
C SER A 329 -18.51 1.86 1.48
N GLU A 330 -19.25 1.57 2.56
CA GLU A 330 -20.50 0.78 2.55
C GLU A 330 -21.77 1.63 2.65
N TYR A 331 -21.69 2.95 2.87
CA TYR A 331 -22.87 3.81 2.87
C TYR A 331 -23.49 3.90 1.47
N GLY A 332 -24.30 2.89 1.12
CA GLY A 332 -25.68 2.90 0.60
C GLY A 332 -26.09 3.84 -0.53
N LEU A 333 -25.21 4.71 -1.01
CA LEU A 333 -25.42 5.50 -2.20
C LEU A 333 -25.19 4.52 -3.35
N LYS A 334 -26.25 4.17 -4.08
CA LYS A 334 -26.09 3.80 -5.48
C LYS A 334 -25.43 5.00 -6.15
N GLN A 335 -24.11 5.03 -6.12
CA GLN A 335 -23.31 6.11 -6.67
C GLN A 335 -23.57 6.08 -8.17
N THR A 336 -24.39 7.00 -8.66
CA THR A 336 -24.61 7.19 -10.09
C THR A 336 -23.55 8.10 -10.70
N GLU A 337 -22.74 8.77 -9.87
CA GLU A 337 -21.81 9.82 -10.26
C GLU A 337 -20.36 9.48 -9.86
N PRO A 338 -19.45 9.21 -10.82
CA PRO A 338 -18.06 8.82 -10.55
C PRO A 338 -17.27 9.82 -9.71
N TYR A 339 -17.56 11.11 -9.83
CA TYR A 339 -16.94 12.16 -9.01
C TYR A 339 -17.30 12.09 -7.53
N ILE A 340 -18.58 11.84 -7.24
CA ILE A 340 -19.05 11.65 -5.87
C ILE A 340 -18.43 10.37 -5.31
N ALA A 341 -18.32 9.32 -6.13
CA ALA A 341 -17.69 8.07 -5.73
C ALA A 341 -16.21 8.27 -5.42
N LEU A 342 -15.46 8.97 -6.27
CA LEU A 342 -14.06 9.28 -6.02
C LEU A 342 -13.88 9.97 -4.67
N ILE A 343 -14.71 10.97 -4.35
CA ILE A 343 -14.61 11.72 -3.09
C ILE A 343 -14.95 10.85 -1.87
N PHE A 344 -16.11 10.20 -1.88
CA PHE A 344 -16.65 9.55 -0.68
C PHE A 344 -16.22 8.09 -0.50
N VAL A 345 -15.98 7.36 -1.59
CA VAL A 345 -15.54 5.96 -1.54
C VAL A 345 -14.03 5.87 -1.39
N THR A 346 -13.28 6.85 -1.89
CA THR A 346 -11.81 6.73 -1.92
C THR A 346 -11.07 7.91 -1.30
N LEU A 347 -11.23 9.15 -1.77
CA LEU A 347 -10.42 10.27 -1.27
C LEU A 347 -10.61 10.51 0.23
N LEU A 348 -11.84 10.72 0.71
CA LEU A 348 -12.11 10.97 2.13
C LEU A 348 -11.67 9.81 3.04
N PRO A 349 -12.01 8.53 2.75
CA PRO A 349 -11.53 7.41 3.54
C PRO A 349 -10.00 7.28 3.54
N CYS A 350 -9.35 7.50 2.39
CA CYS A 350 -7.90 7.39 2.27
C CYS A 350 -7.15 8.56 2.94
N LEU A 351 -7.70 9.78 2.86
CA LEU A 351 -7.22 10.93 3.63
C LEU A 351 -7.21 10.58 5.12
N TYR A 352 -8.36 10.11 5.62
CA TYR A 352 -8.53 9.71 7.01
C TYR A 352 -7.55 8.60 7.41
N PHE A 353 -7.44 7.54 6.62
CA PHE A 353 -6.58 6.41 6.91
C PHE A 353 -5.10 6.80 7.01
N GLY A 354 -4.61 7.65 6.10
CA GLY A 354 -3.23 8.15 6.17
C GLY A 354 -2.97 9.00 7.43
N VAL A 355 -3.91 9.85 7.85
CA VAL A 355 -3.81 10.60 9.12
C VAL A 355 -3.85 9.66 10.33
N VAL A 356 -4.74 8.66 10.32
CA VAL A 356 -4.86 7.68 11.41
C VAL A 356 -3.52 6.96 11.61
N MET A 357 -2.95 6.45 10.54
CA MET A 357 -1.70 5.69 10.57
C MET A 357 -0.50 6.56 10.99
N TYR A 358 -0.33 7.73 10.39
CA TYR A 358 0.93 8.47 10.53
C TYR A 358 0.83 9.69 11.45
N PHE A 359 -0.25 9.83 12.21
CA PHE A 359 -0.39 10.90 13.21
C PHE A 359 -1.26 10.50 14.40
N LEU A 360 -2.53 10.15 14.16
CA LEU A 360 -3.53 10.05 15.25
C LEU A 360 -3.22 8.93 16.26
N ILE A 361 -2.77 7.77 15.78
CA ILE A 361 -2.41 6.63 16.65
C ILE A 361 -1.28 7.02 17.62
N ASP A 362 -0.25 7.70 17.10
CA ASP A 362 0.89 8.15 17.89
C ASP A 362 0.48 9.28 18.86
N TYR A 363 -0.33 10.24 18.40
CA TYR A 363 -0.85 11.35 19.20
C TYR A 363 -1.65 10.85 20.42
N ILE A 364 -2.67 10.01 20.19
CA ILE A 364 -3.50 9.43 21.27
C ILE A 364 -2.65 8.57 22.20
N SER A 365 -1.64 7.88 21.66
CA SER A 365 -0.76 7.05 22.47
C SER A 365 0.13 7.88 23.40
N GLY A 366 0.67 8.99 22.89
CA GLY A 366 1.57 9.90 23.60
C GLY A 366 0.88 10.60 24.77
N ASP A 367 -0.32 11.14 24.56
CA ASP A 367 -1.07 11.87 25.60
C ASP A 367 -1.40 10.99 26.81
N TYR A 368 -1.74 9.72 26.59
CA TYR A 368 -2.01 8.80 27.69
C TYR A 368 -0.76 8.46 28.51
N PHE A 369 0.42 8.38 27.88
CA PHE A 369 1.67 8.07 28.58
C PHE A 369 2.17 9.27 29.39
N THR A 370 2.11 10.48 28.82
CA THR A 370 2.42 11.72 29.56
C THR A 370 1.44 11.93 30.71
N TYR A 371 0.15 11.60 30.52
CA TYR A 371 -0.83 11.61 31.62
C TYR A 371 -0.48 10.60 32.71
N GLN A 372 -0.19 9.34 32.39
CA GLN A 372 0.15 8.31 33.39
C GLN A 372 1.48 8.57 34.11
N VAL A 373 2.49 9.10 33.42
CA VAL A 373 3.77 9.45 34.04
C VAL A 373 3.61 10.66 34.97
N ASN A 374 2.84 11.67 34.56
CA ASN A 374 2.60 12.86 35.40
C ASN A 374 1.59 12.62 36.53
N HIS A 375 0.72 11.60 36.43
CA HIS A 375 -0.28 11.24 37.44
C HIS A 375 -0.01 9.89 38.12
N GLN A 376 1.18 9.31 37.95
CA GLN A 376 1.65 8.32 38.92
C GLN A 376 1.74 9.05 40.27
N PRO A 377 1.01 8.60 41.31
CA PRO A 377 1.05 9.29 42.57
C PRO A 377 2.48 9.23 43.11
N GLN A 378 3.08 10.38 43.37
CA GLN A 378 4.32 10.55 44.16
C GLN A 378 4.28 9.84 45.54
N ASN A 379 3.14 9.23 45.88
CA ASN A 379 2.93 8.42 47.06
C ASN A 379 3.64 7.07 47.02
N LEU A 380 4.10 6.55 45.86
CA LEU A 380 4.87 5.29 45.84
C LEU A 380 6.34 5.48 46.25
N GLU A 381 7.00 6.56 45.84
CA GLU A 381 8.33 6.89 46.38
C GLU A 381 8.26 7.32 47.84
N LYS A 382 7.25 8.12 48.23
CA LYS A 382 7.07 8.50 49.64
C LYS A 382 6.71 7.30 50.52
N SER A 383 5.90 6.34 50.06
CA SER A 383 5.56 5.16 50.86
C SER A 383 6.76 4.21 51.01
N LEU A 384 7.58 4.04 49.98
CA LEU A 384 8.82 3.25 50.04
C LEU A 384 9.88 3.91 50.94
N ILE A 385 10.02 5.24 50.90
CA ILE A 385 10.94 5.98 51.79
C ILE A 385 10.45 5.91 53.24
N ILE A 386 9.15 6.06 53.48
CA ILE A 386 8.57 5.95 54.84
C ILE A 386 8.66 4.51 55.36
N GLN A 387 8.41 3.49 54.54
CA GLN A 387 8.57 2.08 54.95
C GLN A 387 10.03 1.77 55.31
N ASN A 388 10.99 2.19 54.47
CA ASN A 388 12.41 1.97 54.75
C ASN A 388 12.88 2.73 56.00
N HIS A 389 12.35 3.93 56.25
CA HIS A 389 12.66 4.69 57.46
C HIS A 389 12.04 4.06 58.72
N MET A 390 10.80 3.57 58.65
CA MET A 390 10.12 2.85 59.73
C MET A 390 10.82 1.53 60.09
N ILE A 391 11.29 0.77 59.09
CA ILE A 391 12.08 -0.46 59.30
C ILE A 391 13.42 -0.14 59.98
N SER A 392 14.06 1.00 59.63
CA SER A 392 15.31 1.43 60.28
C SER A 392 15.13 1.88 61.74
N LEU A 393 13.97 2.47 62.08
CA LEU A 393 13.65 2.89 63.44
C LEU A 393 13.27 1.69 64.33
N GLN A 394 12.55 0.70 63.79
CA GLN A 394 12.26 -0.55 64.50
C GLN A 394 13.51 -1.39 64.76
N SER A 395 14.48 -1.42 63.84
CA SER A 395 15.73 -2.14 64.06
C SER A 395 16.59 -1.46 65.14
N GLN A 396 16.63 -0.13 65.21
CA GLN A 396 17.33 0.61 66.26
C GLN A 396 16.67 0.46 67.65
N GLN A 397 15.34 0.47 67.74
CA GLN A 397 14.64 0.22 69.00
C GLN A 397 14.84 -1.22 69.50
N ASN A 398 14.81 -2.21 68.61
CA ASN A 398 15.05 -3.61 68.99
C ASN A 398 16.49 -3.85 69.48
N ILE A 399 17.48 -3.13 68.94
CA ILE A 399 18.87 -3.19 69.42
C ILE A 399 18.99 -2.57 70.82
N GLN A 400 18.34 -1.42 71.10
CA GLN A 400 18.37 -0.82 72.45
C GLN A 400 17.70 -1.69 73.51
N VAL A 401 16.60 -2.39 73.19
CA VAL A 401 15.94 -3.33 74.11
C VAL A 401 16.81 -4.57 74.36
N TYR A 402 17.54 -5.05 73.35
CA TYR A 402 18.44 -6.20 73.49
C TYR A 402 19.66 -5.90 74.38
N TYR A 403 20.21 -4.68 74.34
CA TYR A 403 21.30 -4.26 75.23
C TYR A 403 20.84 -3.84 76.63
N GLY A 404 19.60 -3.36 76.79
CA GLY A 404 19.01 -3.05 78.10
C GLY A 404 18.74 -4.29 78.96
N ASN A 405 18.39 -5.42 78.34
CA ASN A 405 18.10 -6.69 79.04
C ASN A 405 19.35 -7.56 79.30
N MET A 406 20.54 -7.15 78.85
CA MET A 406 21.81 -7.82 79.15
C MET A 406 22.60 -7.17 80.30
N MET A 407 22.09 -6.08 80.90
CA MET A 407 22.71 -5.38 82.03
C MET A 407 21.83 -5.33 83.30
N VAL A 408 21.03 -6.37 83.54
CA VAL A 408 20.31 -6.61 84.82
C VAL A 408 20.62 -8.00 85.34
#